data_AF-A0A834ACJ7-F1
#
_entry.id   AF-A0A834ACJ7-F1
#
_cell.length_a   1.000
_cell.length_b   1.000
_cell.length_c   1.000
_cell.angle_alpha   90.00
_cell.angle_beta   90.00
_cell.angle_gamma   90.00
#
_symmetry.space_group_name_H-M   'P 1'
#
loop_
_entity.id
_entity.type
_entity.pdbx_description
1 polymer ?
#
loop_
_entity_poly.entity_id
_entity_poly.type
_entity_poly.pdbx_seq_one_letter_code
_entity_poly.pdbx_strand_id
1 'polypeptide(L)'
;MKSFGQGAVPSVPHCIHPQAVALQTHIHNAVLAGGVAMSIPGHQIPEPWIAMVLGLTAGLISIGGAKCLPVCFDHLLGIHDTCGVHYTFGLPGLLGGIAYIVLMMQETSWIMTSVFHQMLISSGTLGLYMAMGLASGLLTGLLLNVRIWRASHVAKYFDDQAFWEFPHLAVGF
;
A
#
# COMPACT_ATOMS: atom_id res chain seq x y z
N MET A 1 16.30 -21.70 -43.31
CA MET A 1 15.06 -20.94 -43.01
C MET A 1 14.02 -21.89 -42.41
N LYS A 2 14.01 -21.99 -41.07
CA LYS A 2 13.00 -22.72 -40.28
C LYS A 2 12.79 -21.94 -38.98
N SER A 3 11.52 -21.76 -38.63
CA SER A 3 10.97 -21.55 -37.28
C SER A 3 11.60 -20.44 -36.43
N PHE A 4 10.92 -19.29 -36.37
CA PHE A 4 11.02 -18.37 -35.24
C PHE A 4 10.14 -18.93 -34.12
N GLY A 5 10.75 -19.17 -32.95
CA GLY A 5 10.09 -19.74 -31.79
C GLY A 5 8.96 -18.84 -31.29
N GLN A 6 7.78 -19.44 -31.13
CA GLN A 6 6.74 -18.94 -30.25
C GLN A 6 7.29 -19.01 -28.81
N GLY A 7 7.83 -17.88 -28.34
CA GLY A 7 8.04 -17.64 -26.93
C GLY A 7 6.69 -17.68 -26.24
N ALA A 8 6.49 -18.71 -25.42
CA ALA A 8 5.31 -18.88 -24.60
C ALA A 8 5.08 -17.64 -23.73
N VAL A 9 4.02 -16.90 -24.03
CA VAL A 9 3.38 -16.04 -23.03
C VAL A 9 2.70 -17.01 -22.05
N PRO A 10 3.05 -17.03 -20.75
CA PRO A 10 2.36 -17.89 -19.80
C PRO A 10 0.90 -17.47 -19.76
N SER A 11 0.04 -18.30 -20.35
CA SER A 11 -1.40 -18.19 -20.26
C SER A 11 -1.81 -18.31 -18.81
N VAL A 12 -2.41 -17.24 -18.29
CA VAL A 12 -3.05 -17.22 -16.98
C VAL A 12 -4.07 -18.37 -16.94
N PRO A 13 -4.04 -19.29 -15.97
CA PRO A 13 -4.92 -20.45 -15.98
C PRO A 13 -6.38 -20.00 -15.89
N HIS A 14 -7.18 -20.42 -16.87
CA HIS A 14 -8.60 -20.08 -17.03
C HIS A 14 -9.55 -20.71 -15.97
N CYS A 15 -8.98 -21.25 -14.89
CA CYS A 15 -9.71 -22.00 -13.86
C CYS A 15 -9.26 -21.63 -12.43
N ILE A 16 -8.97 -20.36 -12.15
CA ILE A 16 -8.81 -19.92 -10.77
C ILE A 16 -10.15 -19.38 -10.31
N HIS A 17 -10.78 -20.11 -9.38
CA HIS A 17 -12.03 -19.69 -8.74
C HIS A 17 -11.87 -18.23 -8.25
N PRO A 18 -12.85 -17.33 -8.43
CA PRO A 18 -12.71 -15.91 -8.07
C PRO A 18 -12.27 -15.69 -6.62
N GLN A 19 -12.63 -16.61 -5.71
CA GLN A 19 -12.15 -16.61 -4.33
C GLN A 19 -10.64 -16.90 -4.20
N ALA A 20 -10.06 -17.73 -5.05
CA ALA A 20 -8.63 -18.02 -5.04
C ALA A 20 -7.81 -16.85 -5.59
N VAL A 21 -8.31 -16.11 -6.59
CA VAL A 21 -7.68 -14.87 -7.07
C VAL A 21 -7.71 -13.79 -5.98
N ALA A 22 -8.87 -13.59 -5.33
CA ALA A 22 -9.00 -12.64 -4.24
C ALA A 22 -8.13 -13.03 -3.02
N LEU A 23 -8.04 -14.32 -2.70
CA LEU A 23 -7.17 -14.80 -1.63
C LEU A 23 -5.69 -14.51 -1.91
N GLN A 24 -5.24 -14.71 -3.15
CA GLN A 24 -3.86 -14.44 -3.55
C GLN A 24 -3.48 -12.97 -3.37
N THR A 25 -4.35 -12.04 -3.73
CA THR A 25 -4.09 -10.59 -3.57
C THR A 25 -4.04 -10.19 -2.10
N HIS A 26 -4.93 -10.70 -1.26
CA HIS A 26 -4.91 -10.44 0.18
C HIS A 26 -3.62 -10.98 0.84
N ILE A 27 -3.16 -12.16 0.45
CA ILE A 27 -1.91 -12.73 0.98
C ILE A 27 -0.71 -11.86 0.57
N HIS A 28 -0.64 -11.48 -0.70
CA HIS A 28 0.45 -10.64 -1.20
C HIS A 28 0.50 -9.28 -0.47
N ASN A 29 -0.65 -8.63 -0.33
CA ASN A 29 -0.77 -7.35 0.36
C ASN A 29 -0.48 -7.47 1.86
N ALA A 30 -0.81 -8.59 2.51
CA ALA A 30 -0.46 -8.82 3.91
C ALA A 30 1.05 -8.97 4.12
N VAL A 31 1.74 -9.67 3.21
CA VAL A 31 3.20 -9.83 3.26
C VAL A 31 3.91 -8.49 3.04
N LEU A 32 3.47 -7.71 2.06
CA LEU A 32 3.99 -6.36 1.83
C LEU A 32 3.78 -5.45 3.04
N ALA A 33 2.59 -5.48 3.64
CA ALA A 33 2.27 -4.72 4.86
C ALA A 33 3.23 -5.03 6.01
N GLY A 34 3.59 -6.30 6.22
CA GLY A 34 4.59 -6.70 7.22
C GLY A 34 5.96 -6.06 6.97
N GLY A 35 6.42 -6.05 5.72
CA GLY A 35 7.66 -5.39 5.33
C GLY A 35 7.62 -3.87 5.54
N VAL A 36 6.50 -3.23 5.21
CA VAL A 36 6.30 -1.79 5.39
C VAL A 36 6.35 -1.41 6.88
N ALA A 37 5.69 -2.16 7.75
CA ALA A 37 5.69 -1.91 9.19
C ALA A 37 7.08 -2.08 9.82
N MET A 38 7.90 -2.98 9.30
CA MET A 38 9.27 -3.24 9.78
C MET A 38 10.31 -2.22 9.31
N SER A 39 9.99 -1.37 8.33
CA SER A 39 10.94 -0.51 7.64
C SER A 39 11.73 0.42 8.59
N ILE A 40 11.04 1.21 9.40
CA ILE A 40 11.65 2.19 10.31
C ILE A 40 12.16 1.53 11.61
N PRO A 41 11.39 0.68 12.32
CA PRO A 41 11.84 0.10 13.58
C PRO A 41 12.88 -1.01 13.43
N GLY A 42 13.16 -1.50 12.22
CA GLY A 42 13.93 -2.72 11.97
C GLY A 42 15.32 -2.76 12.62
N HIS A 43 15.99 -1.61 12.79
CA HIS A 43 17.31 -1.54 13.43
C HIS A 43 17.24 -1.45 14.96
N GLN A 44 16.13 -0.94 15.51
CA GLN A 44 15.91 -0.68 16.93
C GLN A 44 15.20 -1.82 17.65
N ILE A 45 14.82 -2.89 16.93
CA ILE A 45 14.18 -4.05 17.53
C ILE A 45 15.23 -4.90 18.25
N PRO A 46 15.14 -5.05 19.59
CA PRO A 46 16.15 -5.79 20.35
C PRO A 46 15.99 -7.30 20.22
N GLU A 47 14.75 -7.79 19.98
CA GLU A 47 14.42 -9.20 20.01
C GLU A 47 13.56 -9.60 18.80
N PRO A 48 13.83 -10.75 18.16
CA PRO A 48 13.18 -11.15 16.91
C PRO A 48 11.67 -11.42 17.05
N TRP A 49 11.19 -11.76 18.25
CA TRP A 49 9.76 -11.98 18.47
C TRP A 49 8.95 -10.67 18.33
N ILE A 50 9.53 -9.51 18.65
CA ILE A 50 8.89 -8.21 18.48
C ILE A 50 8.66 -7.93 16.99
N ALA A 51 9.66 -8.23 16.15
CA ALA A 51 9.54 -8.13 14.70
C ALA A 51 8.45 -9.07 14.16
N MET A 52 8.37 -10.30 14.67
CA MET A 52 7.33 -11.26 14.28
C MET A 52 5.92 -10.77 14.64
N VAL A 53 5.73 -10.24 15.85
CA VAL A 53 4.44 -9.70 16.29
C VAL A 53 4.05 -8.46 15.48
N LEU A 54 5.00 -7.56 15.22
CA LEU A 54 4.76 -6.36 14.43
C LEU A 54 4.38 -6.71 12.98
N GLY A 55 5.06 -7.67 12.36
CA GLY A 55 4.72 -8.16 11.03
C GLY A 55 3.36 -8.85 10.97
N LEU A 56 3.03 -9.68 11.97
CA LEU A 56 1.73 -10.36 12.07
C LEU A 56 0.58 -9.34 12.22
N THR A 57 0.74 -8.37 13.11
CA THR A 57 -0.28 -7.33 13.34
C THR A 57 -0.48 -6.46 12.11
N ALA A 58 0.59 -6.08 11.41
CA ALA A 58 0.52 -5.38 10.13
C ALA A 58 -0.21 -6.20 9.05
N GLY A 59 0.07 -7.50 8.94
CA GLY A 59 -0.64 -8.39 8.02
C GLY A 59 -2.13 -8.52 8.33
N LEU A 60 -2.50 -8.62 9.61
CA LEU A 60 -3.90 -8.64 10.05
C LEU A 60 -4.63 -7.32 9.75
N ILE A 61 -3.96 -6.17 9.96
CA ILE A 61 -4.50 -4.86 9.60
C ILE A 61 -4.72 -4.76 8.09
N SER A 62 -3.80 -5.28 7.27
CA SER A 62 -3.96 -5.31 5.82
C SER A 62 -5.15 -6.17 5.38
N ILE A 63 -5.27 -7.39 5.91
CA ILE A 63 -6.40 -8.30 5.58
C ILE A 63 -7.74 -7.74 6.08
N GLY A 64 -7.80 -7.23 7.32
CA GLY A 64 -8.99 -6.62 7.88
C GLY A 64 -9.38 -5.33 7.15
N GLY A 65 -8.38 -4.50 6.84
CA GLY A 65 -8.54 -3.27 6.07
C GLY A 65 -9.10 -3.54 4.68
N ALA A 66 -8.64 -4.58 3.99
CA ALA A 66 -9.16 -4.94 2.67
C ALA A 66 -10.69 -5.21 2.65
N LYS A 67 -11.29 -5.58 3.79
CA LYS A 67 -12.75 -5.76 3.91
C LYS A 67 -13.48 -4.51 4.39
N CYS A 68 -12.94 -3.82 5.40
CA CYS A 68 -13.65 -2.73 6.07
C CYS A 68 -13.38 -1.36 5.44
N LEU A 69 -12.16 -1.09 4.96
CA LEU A 69 -11.80 0.23 4.44
C LEU A 69 -12.53 0.59 3.15
N PRO A 70 -12.60 -0.27 2.12
CA PRO A 70 -13.27 0.09 0.87
C PRO A 70 -14.74 0.48 1.10
N VAL A 71 -15.44 -0.25 1.97
CA VAL A 71 -16.84 0.04 2.33
C VAL A 71 -16.97 1.38 3.07
N CYS A 72 -16.03 1.68 3.97
CA CYS A 72 -16.04 2.91 4.76
C CYS A 72 -15.63 4.14 3.92
N PHE A 73 -14.54 4.04 3.14
CA PHE A 73 -14.02 5.13 2.33
C PHE A 73 -14.94 5.52 1.19
N ASP A 74 -15.58 4.54 0.54
CA ASP A 74 -16.53 4.79 -0.53
C ASP A 74 -17.78 5.51 0.00
N HIS A 75 -18.29 5.10 1.16
CA HIS A 75 -19.48 5.68 1.77
C HIS A 75 -19.23 7.05 2.45
N LEU A 76 -18.07 7.27 3.09
CA LEU A 76 -17.81 8.49 3.87
C LEU A 76 -17.03 9.57 3.09
N LEU A 77 -16.10 9.18 2.22
CA LEU A 77 -15.14 10.11 1.61
C LEU A 77 -15.24 10.16 0.08
N GLY A 78 -15.94 9.21 -0.55
CA GLY A 78 -16.01 9.09 -2.01
C GLY A 78 -14.64 8.85 -2.66
N ILE A 79 -13.67 8.35 -1.88
CA ILE A 79 -12.31 8.07 -2.34
C ILE A 79 -12.24 6.60 -2.72
N HIS A 80 -11.94 6.33 -4.00
CA HIS A 80 -11.81 4.98 -4.51
C HIS A 80 -10.34 4.52 -4.47
N ASP A 81 -10.03 3.57 -3.59
CA ASP A 81 -8.70 2.95 -3.51
C ASP A 81 -8.66 1.66 -4.35
N THR A 82 -8.29 1.82 -5.62
CA THR A 82 -8.25 0.74 -6.62
C THR A 82 -7.35 -0.43 -6.25
N CYS A 83 -6.16 -0.14 -5.69
CA CYS A 83 -5.13 -1.15 -5.41
C CYS A 83 -5.04 -1.50 -3.92
N GLY A 84 -5.83 -0.85 -3.07
CA GLY A 84 -5.77 -1.07 -1.64
C GLY A 84 -4.49 -0.56 -0.99
N VAL A 85 -3.96 0.54 -1.52
CA VAL A 85 -2.68 1.10 -1.08
C VAL A 85 -2.77 1.54 0.39
N HIS A 86 -3.94 2.01 0.85
CA HIS A 86 -4.06 2.55 2.20
C HIS A 86 -3.94 1.48 3.29
N TYR A 87 -4.55 0.30 3.11
CA TYR A 87 -4.42 -0.80 4.08
C TYR A 87 -3.13 -1.61 3.92
N THR A 88 -2.49 -1.55 2.74
CA THR A 88 -1.25 -2.28 2.46
C THR A 88 0.00 -1.49 2.85
N PHE A 89 0.00 -0.17 2.66
CA PHE A 89 1.16 0.69 2.91
C PHE A 89 0.89 1.78 3.95
N GLY A 90 -0.27 2.44 3.88
CA GLY A 90 -0.60 3.57 4.76
C GLY A 90 -0.70 3.17 6.24
N LEU A 91 -1.67 2.31 6.58
CA LEU A 91 -1.89 1.87 7.96
C LEU A 91 -0.70 1.08 8.53
N PRO A 92 -0.09 0.12 7.79
CA PRO A 92 1.12 -0.57 8.27
C PRO A 92 2.33 0.35 8.44
N GLY A 93 2.51 1.35 7.57
CA GLY A 93 3.57 2.34 7.71
C GLY A 93 3.39 3.23 8.94
N LEU A 94 2.16 3.65 9.22
CA LEU A 94 1.83 4.39 10.44
C LEU A 94 2.08 3.53 11.69
N LEU A 95 1.69 2.25 11.66
CA LEU A 95 1.98 1.30 12.73
C LEU A 95 3.49 1.18 12.99
N GLY A 96 4.29 1.03 11.92
CA GLY A 96 5.75 0.97 12.02
C GLY A 96 6.38 2.24 12.60
N GLY A 97 5.89 3.42 12.21
CA GLY A 97 6.31 4.69 12.78
C GLY A 97 5.99 4.84 14.27
N ILE A 98 4.79 4.40 14.69
CA ILE A 98 4.40 4.38 16.11
C ILE A 98 5.26 3.38 16.89
N ALA A 99 5.47 2.18 16.36
CA ALA A 99 6.32 1.17 16.97
C ALA A 99 7.76 1.67 17.16
N TYR A 100 8.30 2.38 16.18
CA TYR A 100 9.61 3.02 16.29
C TYR A 100 9.67 4.03 17.45
N ILE A 101 8.67 4.90 17.60
CA ILE A 101 8.62 5.86 18.72
C ILE A 101 8.64 5.12 20.06
N VAL A 102 7.86 4.04 20.20
CA VAL A 102 7.82 3.23 21.42
C VAL A 102 9.17 2.56 21.72
N LEU A 103 9.82 1.99 20.71
CA LEU A 103 11.13 1.34 20.87
C LEU A 103 12.21 2.35 21.25
N MET A 104 12.22 3.52 20.60
CA MET A 104 13.14 4.60 20.92
C MET A 104 13.03 5.04 22.38
N MET A 105 11.81 5.11 22.93
CA MET A 105 11.58 5.46 24.33
C MET A 105 12.16 4.46 25.33
N GLN A 106 12.20 3.19 24.95
CA GLN A 106 12.74 2.14 25.81
C GLN A 106 14.27 2.20 25.86
N GLU A 107 14.91 2.65 24.78
CA GLU A 107 16.36 2.75 24.65
C GLU A 107 16.93 4.03 25.29
N THR A 108 16.14 5.10 25.40
CA THR A 108 16.60 6.37 25.96
C THR A 108 16.98 6.25 27.44
N SER A 109 18.09 6.90 27.83
CA SER A 109 18.46 7.05 29.25
C SER A 109 17.34 7.72 30.07
N TRP A 110 17.19 7.32 31.34
CA TRP A 110 16.18 7.80 32.30
C TRP A 110 16.19 9.30 32.64
N ILE A 111 16.98 10.11 31.93
CA ILE A 111 16.94 11.56 32.03
C ILE A 111 15.65 12.02 31.36
N MET A 112 14.67 12.44 32.15
CA MET A 112 13.33 12.84 31.69
C MET A 112 13.37 13.86 30.53
N THR A 113 14.35 14.78 30.57
CA THR A 113 14.60 15.76 29.51
C THR A 113 14.96 15.09 28.17
N SER A 114 15.79 14.05 28.18
CA SER A 114 16.22 13.33 26.97
C SER A 114 15.05 12.57 26.33
N VAL A 115 14.25 11.89 27.15
CA VAL A 115 13.04 11.16 26.74
C VAL A 115 12.04 12.11 26.06
N PHE A 116 11.77 13.26 26.69
CA PHE A 116 10.83 14.26 26.15
C PHE A 116 11.31 14.83 24.81
N HIS A 117 12.59 15.15 24.67
CA HIS A 117 13.15 15.65 23.41
C HIS A 117 13.07 14.60 22.30
N GLN A 118 13.39 13.34 22.58
CA GLN A 118 13.32 12.26 21.58
C GLN A 118 11.89 11.95 21.15
N MET A 119 10.91 12.02 22.06
CA MET A 119 9.48 11.92 21.71
C MET A 119 9.07 13.03 20.75
N LEU A 120 9.40 14.28 21.09
CA LEU A 120 9.03 15.44 20.27
C LEU A 120 9.66 15.35 18.88
N ILE A 121 10.93 14.98 18.79
CA ILE A 121 11.61 14.81 17.50
C ILE A 121 10.96 13.67 16.71
N SER A 122 10.79 12.49 17.29
CA SER A 122 10.29 11.32 16.57
C SER A 122 8.84 11.49 16.10
N SER A 123 7.98 12.04 16.97
CA SER A 123 6.59 12.38 16.61
C SER A 123 6.51 13.53 15.60
N GLY A 124 7.35 14.56 15.74
CA GLY A 124 7.46 15.68 14.80
C GLY A 124 7.90 15.20 13.41
N THR A 125 8.88 14.31 13.35
CA THR A 125 9.35 13.69 12.11
C THR A 125 8.25 12.88 11.43
N LEU A 126 7.53 12.03 12.18
CA LEU A 126 6.39 11.28 11.64
C LEU A 126 5.31 12.22 11.10
N GLY A 127 4.96 13.27 11.86
CA GLY A 127 4.00 14.29 11.45
C GLY A 127 4.41 15.03 10.17
N LEU A 128 5.70 15.39 10.05
CA LEU A 128 6.26 16.01 8.85
C LEU A 128 6.15 15.10 7.63
N TYR A 129 6.45 13.81 7.75
CA TYR A 129 6.30 12.87 6.63
C TYR A 129 4.84 12.76 6.16
N MET A 130 3.89 12.70 7.10
CA MET A 130 2.46 12.68 6.77
C MET A 130 2.02 13.98 6.09
N ALA A 131 2.44 15.13 6.62
CA ALA A 131 2.13 16.44 6.05
C ALA A 131 2.70 16.59 4.63
N MET A 132 3.95 16.19 4.43
CA MET A 132 4.60 16.20 3.11
C MET A 132 3.88 15.29 2.12
N GLY A 133 3.52 14.07 2.53
CA GLY A 133 2.77 13.12 1.69
C GLY A 133 1.41 13.66 1.26
N LEU A 134 0.66 14.25 2.19
CA LEU A 134 -0.63 14.90 1.92
C LEU A 134 -0.47 16.11 0.99
N ALA A 135 0.50 16.99 1.27
CA ALA A 135 0.74 18.18 0.46
C ALA A 135 1.17 17.81 -0.97
N SER A 136 2.10 16.85 -1.12
CA SER A 136 2.52 16.37 -2.44
C SER A 136 1.39 15.66 -3.16
N GLY A 137 0.61 14.81 -2.47
CA GLY A 137 -0.53 14.11 -3.08
C GLY A 137 -1.60 15.08 -3.57
N LEU A 138 -1.92 16.11 -2.79
CA LEU A 138 -2.87 17.15 -3.19
C LEU A 138 -2.34 17.96 -4.38
N LEU A 139 -1.08 18.38 -4.33
CA LEU A 139 -0.44 19.13 -5.42
C LEU A 139 -0.43 18.32 -6.72
N THR A 140 -0.04 17.04 -6.65
CA THR A 140 -0.06 16.13 -7.79
C THR A 140 -1.48 15.90 -8.29
N GLY A 141 -2.46 15.71 -7.40
CA GLY A 141 -3.87 15.57 -7.78
C GLY A 141 -4.42 16.79 -8.51
N LEU A 142 -4.11 18.00 -8.02
CA LEU A 142 -4.48 19.26 -8.68
C LEU A 142 -3.81 19.40 -10.05
N LEU A 143 -2.53 19.03 -10.15
CA LEU A 143 -1.79 19.06 -11.42
C LEU A 143 -2.37 18.08 -12.45
N LEU A 144 -2.76 16.89 -12.02
CA LEU A 144 -3.40 15.88 -12.88
C LEU A 144 -4.82 16.26 -13.31
N ASN A 145 -5.52 17.09 -12.52
CA ASN A 145 -6.85 17.58 -12.87
C ASN A 145 -6.82 18.67 -13.97
N VAL A 146 -5.65 19.18 -14.34
CA VAL A 146 -5.54 20.16 -15.43
C VAL A 146 -5.87 19.47 -16.77
N ARG A 147 -6.79 20.07 -17.55
CA ARG A 147 -7.28 19.56 -18.85
C ARG A 147 -6.22 19.36 -19.96
N ILE A 148 -4.96 19.64 -19.67
CA ILE A 148 -3.82 19.35 -20.55
C ILE A 148 -3.67 17.84 -20.73
N TRP A 149 -3.96 17.07 -19.68
CA TRP A 149 -3.95 15.62 -19.74
C TRP A 149 -5.30 15.12 -20.25
N ARG A 150 -5.31 14.49 -21.43
CA ARG A 150 -6.49 13.83 -22.00
C ARG A 150 -6.81 12.57 -21.20
N ALA A 151 -7.32 12.74 -19.98
CA ALA A 151 -7.75 11.63 -19.15
C ALA A 151 -8.87 10.85 -19.86
N SER A 152 -8.78 9.51 -19.81
CA SER A 152 -9.82 8.65 -20.37
C SER A 152 -11.15 8.90 -19.65
N HIS A 153 -12.25 8.73 -20.37
CA HIS A 153 -13.59 8.84 -19.79
C HIS A 153 -13.79 7.71 -18.77
N VAL A 154 -14.45 8.00 -17.65
CA VAL A 154 -14.64 7.03 -16.53
C VAL A 154 -15.25 5.70 -16.99
N ALA A 155 -16.10 5.75 -18.04
CA ALA A 155 -16.71 4.56 -18.64
C ALA A 155 -15.72 3.58 -19.31
N LYS A 156 -14.46 3.99 -19.51
CA LYS A 156 -13.37 3.16 -20.06
C LYS A 156 -12.28 2.86 -19.02
N TYR A 157 -12.56 3.06 -17.73
CA TYR A 157 -11.59 2.69 -16.70
C TYR A 157 -11.45 1.17 -16.64
N PHE A 158 -10.21 0.71 -16.48
CA PHE A 158 -9.83 -0.71 -16.55
C PHE A 158 -10.09 -1.40 -17.89
N ASP A 159 -10.29 -0.61 -18.96
CA ASP A 159 -10.38 -1.10 -20.34
C ASP A 159 -9.11 -0.72 -21.12
N ASP A 160 -8.25 -1.72 -21.32
CA ASP A 160 -6.97 -1.54 -22.02
C ASP A 160 -7.17 -1.13 -23.50
N GLN A 161 -8.35 -1.36 -24.09
CA GLN A 161 -8.71 -0.91 -25.44
C GLN A 161 -8.70 0.61 -25.58
N ALA A 162 -8.74 1.35 -24.46
CA ALA A 162 -8.65 2.80 -24.47
C ALA A 162 -7.27 3.31 -24.92
N PHE A 163 -6.22 2.51 -24.76
CA PHE A 163 -4.82 2.91 -25.02
C PHE A 163 -4.07 1.97 -25.96
N TRP A 164 -4.46 0.70 -26.05
CA TRP A 164 -3.75 -0.32 -26.82
C TRP A 164 -4.62 -0.87 -27.95
N GLU A 165 -4.01 -1.08 -29.11
CA GLU A 165 -4.63 -1.80 -30.22
C GLU A 165 -4.44 -3.30 -30.02
N PHE A 166 -5.54 -4.06 -30.10
CA PHE A 166 -5.50 -5.50 -29.98
C PHE A 166 -5.64 -6.17 -31.36
N PRO A 167 -4.78 -7.15 -31.70
CA PRO A 167 -4.78 -7.79 -33.03
C PRO A 167 -6.05 -8.58 -33.34
N HIS A 168 -6.88 -8.85 -32.34
CA HIS A 168 -8.25 -9.33 -32.47
C HIS A 168 -9.08 -8.65 -31.37
N LEU A 169 -10.27 -8.18 -31.74
CA LEU A 169 -11.22 -7.62 -30.80
C LEU A 169 -11.60 -8.71 -29.80
N ALA A 170 -11.32 -8.50 -28.50
CA ALA A 170 -11.95 -9.25 -27.43
C ALA A 170 -13.41 -8.76 -27.24
N VAL A 171 -14.16 -8.69 -28.35
CA VAL A 171 -15.58 -8.33 -28.34
C VAL A 171 -16.33 -9.64 -28.56
N GLY A 172 -16.65 -10.29 -27.46
CA GLY A 172 -17.30 -11.60 -27.50
C GLY A 172 -17.32 -12.32 -26.15
N PHE A 173 -17.77 -11.65 -25.10
CA PHE A 173 -18.49 -12.27 -23.97
C PHE A 173 -19.49 -11.26 -23.41
#